data_AF-A0AAU0KWK6-F1
#
_entry.id   AF-A0AAU0KWK6-F1
#
_cell.length_a   1.000
_cell.length_b   1.000
_cell.length_c   1.000
_cell.angle_alpha   90.00
_cell.angle_beta   90.00
_cell.angle_gamma   90.00
#
_symmetry.space_group_name_H-M   'P 1'
#
loop_
_entity.id
_entity.type
_entity.pdbx_description
1 polymer ?
#
loop_
_entity_poly.entity_id
_entity_poly.type
_entity_poly.pdbx_seq_one_letter_code
_entity_poly.pdbx_strand_id
1 'polypeptide(L)'
;MKVKTGLAALLLIILLAYCSAWLMVYQQSKRYFDFAEQQYAAGNYILALKGLNKIELYSQDAYSGGYQQVIDGWRMGLLVYRPDFYYQALARSTDLLSYASNQELKEFIRTYTEIDTRFIAEAATCLLARYQQQDLSGQQAMEAFLNEAFPAYQWRSAPEFTTGCLPRR
;
A
#
# COMPACT_ATOMS: atom_id res chain seq x y z
N MET A 1 50.10 11.30 0.56
CA MET A 1 49.28 10.50 1.52
C MET A 1 48.00 11.19 2.01
N LYS A 2 47.92 12.53 2.12
CA LYS A 2 46.74 13.24 2.67
C LYS A 2 45.43 13.17 1.85
N VAL A 3 45.51 13.00 0.52
CA VAL A 3 44.31 12.92 -0.35
C VAL A 3 43.55 11.60 -0.13
N LYS A 4 44.26 10.49 0.09
CA LYS A 4 43.66 9.16 0.33
C LYS A 4 42.90 9.10 1.66
N THR A 5 43.41 9.77 2.70
CA THR A 5 42.76 9.84 4.01
C THR A 5 41.50 10.71 3.99
N GLY A 6 41.49 11.81 3.23
CA GLY A 6 40.30 12.66 3.06
C GLY A 6 39.18 11.95 2.30
N LEU A 7 39.52 11.25 1.21
CA LEU A 7 38.56 10.45 0.45
C LEU A 7 37.98 9.30 1.29
N ALA A 8 38.82 8.58 2.04
CA ALA A 8 38.37 7.50 2.93
C ALA A 8 37.43 8.00 4.03
N ALA A 9 37.74 9.16 4.63
CA ALA A 9 36.86 9.77 5.64
C ALA A 9 35.50 10.19 5.05
N LEU A 10 35.49 10.78 3.84
CA LEU A 10 34.25 11.13 3.15
C LEU A 10 33.39 9.90 2.85
N LEU A 11 34.00 8.84 2.33
CA LEU A 11 33.31 7.57 2.05
C LEU A 11 32.72 6.95 3.32
N LEU A 12 33.46 7.00 4.44
CA LEU A 12 32.98 6.51 5.73
C LEU A 12 31.75 7.30 6.21
N ILE A 13 31.76 8.63 6.09
CA ILE A 13 30.63 9.48 6.46
C ILE A 13 29.40 9.16 5.61
N ILE A 14 29.58 9.01 4.30
CA ILE A 14 28.48 8.63 3.38
C ILE A 14 27.91 7.26 3.78
N LEU A 15 28.78 6.29 4.07
CA LEU A 15 28.36 4.96 4.49
C LEU A 15 27.57 5.00 5.80
N LEU A 16 28.06 5.73 6.81
CA LEU A 16 27.36 5.87 8.10
C LEU A 16 26.01 6.57 7.95
N ALA A 17 25.94 7.62 7.13
CA ALA A 17 24.68 8.32 6.85
C ALA A 17 23.68 7.38 6.15
N TYR A 18 24.14 6.61 5.16
CA TYR A 18 23.33 5.61 4.48
C TYR A 18 22.82 4.53 5.45
N CYS A 19 23.70 3.92 6.26
CA CYS A 19 23.30 2.89 7.23
C CYS A 19 22.31 3.43 8.27
N SER A 20 22.51 4.67 8.72
CA SER A 20 21.60 5.32 9.68
C SER A 20 20.22 5.56 9.07
N ALA A 21 20.16 6.08 7.84
CA ALA A 21 18.91 6.28 7.13
C ALA A 21 18.18 4.94 6.88
N TRP A 22 18.91 3.92 6.45
CA TRP A 22 18.37 2.56 6.26
C TRP A 22 17.78 2.02 7.56
N LEU A 23 18.49 2.16 8.69
CA LEU A 23 18.02 1.67 9.99
C LEU A 23 16.76 2.41 10.47
N MET A 24 16.68 3.73 10.26
CA MET A 24 15.49 4.51 10.59
C MET A 24 14.26 4.07 9.78
N VAL A 25 14.43 3.89 8.47
CA VAL A 25 13.37 3.36 7.59
C VAL A 25 12.96 1.96 8.04
N TYR A 26 13.93 1.09 8.34
CA TYR A 26 13.66 -0.25 8.85
C TYR A 26 12.80 -0.25 10.11
N GLN A 27 13.19 0.53 11.12
CA GLN A 27 12.46 0.58 12.39
C GLN A 27 11.04 1.14 12.19
N GLN A 28 10.90 2.21 11.41
CA GLN A 28 9.60 2.83 11.18
C GLN A 28 8.67 1.92 10.37
N SER A 29 9.16 1.34 9.26
CA SER A 29 8.38 0.42 8.44
C SER A 29 8.04 -0.85 9.20
N LYS A 30 8.90 -1.35 10.09
CA LYS A 30 8.57 -2.51 10.93
C LYS A 30 7.40 -2.20 11.89
N ARG A 31 7.37 -1.01 12.49
CA ARG A 31 6.25 -0.58 13.35
C ARG A 31 4.94 -0.50 12.58
N TYR A 32 4.97 0.05 11.36
CA TYR A 32 3.79 0.08 10.48
C TYR A 32 3.33 -1.32 10.08
N PHE A 33 4.27 -2.21 9.78
CA PHE A 33 3.97 -3.60 9.47
C PHE A 33 3.29 -4.30 10.65
N ASP A 34 3.81 -4.13 11.88
CA ASP A 34 3.25 -4.75 13.07
C ASP A 34 1.85 -4.23 13.40
N PHE A 35 1.62 -2.92 13.23
CA PHE A 35 0.29 -2.34 13.32
C PHE A 35 -0.66 -2.93 12.26
N ALA A 36 -0.21 -3.01 11.01
CA ALA A 36 -1.01 -3.52 9.90
C ALA A 36 -1.40 -4.99 10.10
N GLU A 37 -0.48 -5.84 10.58
CA GLU A 37 -0.77 -7.24 10.87
C GLU A 37 -1.76 -7.39 12.03
N GLN A 38 -1.68 -6.55 13.07
CA GLN A 38 -2.67 -6.52 14.15
C GLN A 38 -4.07 -6.16 13.63
N GLN A 39 -4.18 -5.15 12.78
CA GLN A 39 -5.46 -4.74 12.19
C GLN A 39 -6.00 -5.77 11.21
N TYR A 40 -5.12 -6.41 10.43
CA TYR A 40 -5.49 -7.51 9.55
C TYR A 40 -6.06 -8.69 10.34
N ALA A 41 -5.40 -9.08 11.44
CA ALA A 41 -5.90 -10.14 12.32
C ALA A 41 -7.24 -9.79 13.00
N ALA A 42 -7.50 -8.51 13.24
CA ALA A 42 -8.77 -8.01 13.76
C ALA A 42 -9.88 -7.87 12.69
N GLY A 43 -9.58 -8.13 11.42
CA GLY A 43 -10.53 -7.99 10.30
C GLY A 43 -10.68 -6.55 9.78
N ASN A 44 -9.88 -5.60 10.26
CA ASN A 44 -9.93 -4.20 9.86
C ASN A 44 -9.08 -3.96 8.60
N TYR A 45 -9.49 -4.52 7.46
CA TYR A 45 -8.66 -4.61 6.24
C TYR A 45 -8.26 -3.25 5.67
N ILE A 46 -9.19 -2.28 5.60
CA ILE A 46 -8.89 -0.95 5.07
C ILE A 46 -7.89 -0.21 5.98
N LEU A 47 -8.04 -0.35 7.29
CA LEU A 47 -7.13 0.23 8.26
C LEU A 47 -5.74 -0.44 8.21
N ALA A 48 -5.69 -1.76 8.00
CA ALA A 48 -4.44 -2.48 7.78
C ALA A 48 -3.71 -2.00 6.50
N LEU A 49 -4.45 -1.66 5.43
CA LEU A 49 -3.87 -1.17 4.19
C LEU A 49 -3.33 0.26 4.32
N LYS A 50 -4.17 1.19 4.78
CA LYS A 50 -3.88 2.64 4.76
C LYS A 50 -3.24 3.18 6.04
N GLY A 51 -3.39 2.46 7.15
CA GLY A 51 -3.07 2.98 8.47
C GLY A 51 -4.12 3.96 8.98
N LEU A 52 -3.85 4.54 10.15
CA LEU A 52 -4.69 5.58 10.74
C LEU A 52 -4.79 6.79 9.80
N ASN A 53 -5.99 7.34 9.66
CA ASN A 53 -6.17 8.56 8.90
C ASN A 53 -5.53 9.73 9.67
N LYS A 54 -4.72 10.55 9.00
CA LYS A 54 -4.06 11.70 9.63
C LYS A 54 -5.04 12.72 10.20
N ILE A 55 -6.27 12.75 9.68
CA ILE A 55 -7.34 13.64 10.12
C ILE A 55 -7.90 13.21 11.48
N GLU A 56 -7.78 11.93 11.84
CA GLU A 56 -8.31 11.35 13.09
C GLU A 56 -7.30 11.38 14.24
N LEU A 57 -6.07 11.83 14.00
CA LEU A 57 -5.03 11.91 15.02
C LEU A 57 -5.09 13.25 15.74
N TYR A 58 -5.15 13.22 17.07
CA TYR A 58 -4.81 14.40 17.86
C TYR A 58 -3.30 14.67 17.74
N SER A 59 -2.86 15.91 17.98
CA SER A 59 -1.46 16.31 17.76
C SER A 59 -0.42 15.53 18.60
N GLN A 60 -0.89 14.75 19.57
CA GLN A 60 -0.05 13.95 20.47
C GLN A 60 -0.09 12.44 20.17
N ASP A 61 -0.92 12.01 19.22
CA ASP A 61 -1.06 10.59 18.90
C ASP A 61 0.03 10.14 17.91
N ALA A 62 0.60 8.97 18.18
CA ALA A 62 1.60 8.37 17.30
C ALA A 62 0.92 7.87 16.01
N TYR A 63 1.29 8.46 14.87
CA TYR A 63 0.84 8.00 13.56
C TYR A 63 1.24 6.54 13.33
N SER A 64 0.25 5.69 13.04
CA SER A 64 0.46 4.30 12.67
C SER A 64 0.04 4.10 11.22
N GLY A 65 1.03 3.95 10.33
CA GLY A 65 0.83 3.59 8.93
C GLY A 65 0.43 2.11 8.77
N GLY A 66 -0.17 1.80 7.63
CA GLY A 66 -0.50 0.45 7.19
C GLY A 66 0.53 -0.12 6.22
N TYR A 67 0.17 -1.19 5.52
CA TYR A 67 1.04 -1.83 4.51
C TYR A 67 1.51 -0.85 3.43
N GLN A 68 0.70 0.14 3.06
CA GLN A 68 1.09 1.14 2.08
C GLN A 68 2.35 1.91 2.52
N GLN A 69 2.42 2.35 3.77
CA GLN A 69 3.55 3.12 4.28
C GLN A 69 4.81 2.25 4.42
N VAL A 70 4.64 0.94 4.64
CA VAL A 70 5.74 -0.03 4.53
C VAL A 70 6.30 -0.04 3.12
N ILE A 71 5.43 -0.22 2.11
CA ILE A 71 5.83 -0.30 0.70
C ILE A 71 6.50 0.99 0.25
N ASP A 72 5.91 2.13 0.60
CA ASP A 72 6.39 3.46 0.24
C ASP A 72 7.77 3.78 0.83
N GLY A 73 8.00 3.40 2.09
CA GLY A 73 9.28 3.62 2.77
C GLY A 73 10.46 2.95 2.06
N TRP A 74 10.20 1.87 1.30
CA TRP A 74 11.21 1.08 0.59
C TRP A 74 11.13 1.21 -0.94
N ARG A 75 10.21 2.03 -1.46
CA ARG A 75 9.95 2.16 -2.90
C ARG A 75 11.08 2.90 -3.63
N MET A 76 11.65 3.92 -2.99
CA MET A 76 12.66 4.78 -3.60
C MET A 76 14.03 4.56 -2.95
N GLY A 77 15.01 4.16 -3.75
CA GLY A 77 16.41 4.12 -3.34
C GLY A 77 17.26 3.23 -4.24
N LEU A 78 18.41 3.77 -4.65
CA LEU A 78 19.47 2.99 -5.30
C LEU A 78 20.15 2.13 -4.23
N LEU A 79 20.36 0.84 -4.53
CA LEU A 79 21.05 -0.12 -3.66
C LEU A 79 20.37 -0.37 -2.29
N VAL A 80 19.04 -0.47 -2.26
CA VAL A 80 18.31 -0.74 -1.02
C VAL A 80 18.10 -2.25 -0.83
N TYR A 81 18.72 -2.82 0.20
CA TYR A 81 18.35 -4.15 0.69
C TYR A 81 17.01 -4.03 1.41
N ARG A 82 15.97 -4.66 0.85
CA ARG A 82 14.61 -4.62 1.42
C ARG A 82 14.43 -5.79 2.39
N PRO A 83 13.87 -5.56 3.58
CA PRO A 83 13.62 -6.62 4.54
C PRO A 83 12.41 -7.48 4.14
N ASP A 84 12.31 -8.70 4.66
CA ASP A 84 11.25 -9.65 4.27
C ASP A 84 9.83 -9.11 4.47
N PHE A 85 9.61 -8.32 5.53
CA PHE A 85 8.30 -7.75 5.82
C PHE A 85 7.83 -6.76 4.73
N TYR A 86 8.74 -6.21 3.92
CA TYR A 86 8.36 -5.41 2.75
C TYR A 86 7.63 -6.27 1.71
N TYR A 87 8.16 -7.46 1.41
CA TYR A 87 7.56 -8.38 0.46
C TYR A 87 6.25 -8.97 1.01
N GLN A 88 6.19 -9.21 2.32
CA GLN A 88 4.95 -9.59 2.98
C GLN A 88 3.89 -8.49 2.87
N ALA A 89 4.25 -7.23 3.11
CA ALA A 89 3.34 -6.09 2.96
C ALA A 89 2.82 -5.95 1.51
N LEU A 90 3.67 -6.15 0.50
CA LEU A 90 3.25 -6.19 -0.90
C LEU A 90 2.18 -7.26 -1.13
N ALA A 91 2.45 -8.51 -0.74
CA ALA A 91 1.50 -9.61 -0.90
C ALA A 91 0.18 -9.34 -0.16
N ARG A 92 0.26 -8.91 1.11
CA ARG A 92 -0.91 -8.58 1.93
C ARG A 92 -1.77 -7.48 1.32
N SER A 93 -1.14 -6.44 0.76
CA SER A 93 -1.87 -5.29 0.17
C SER A 93 -2.77 -5.68 -0.99
N THR A 94 -2.35 -6.67 -1.78
CA THR A 94 -3.16 -7.26 -2.86
C THR A 94 -4.27 -8.15 -2.29
N ASP A 95 -3.93 -9.01 -1.34
CA ASP A 95 -4.87 -9.99 -0.78
C ASP A 95 -5.99 -9.34 0.03
N LEU A 96 -5.71 -8.30 0.80
CA LEU A 96 -6.68 -7.73 1.75
C LEU A 96 -7.91 -7.13 1.04
N LEU A 97 -7.75 -6.61 -0.18
CA LEU A 97 -8.87 -6.06 -0.95
C LEU A 97 -9.87 -7.15 -1.31
N SER A 98 -9.41 -8.39 -1.47
CA SER A 98 -10.29 -9.54 -1.72
C SER A 98 -11.17 -9.91 -0.52
N TYR A 99 -10.70 -9.64 0.71
CA TYR A 99 -11.43 -9.96 1.93
C TYR A 99 -12.39 -8.83 2.35
N ALA A 100 -12.17 -7.59 1.89
CA ALA A 100 -13.07 -6.47 2.14
C ALA A 100 -14.44 -6.70 1.48
N SER A 101 -15.52 -6.33 2.17
CA SER A 101 -16.88 -6.35 1.64
C SER A 101 -17.10 -5.32 0.53
N ASN A 102 -18.18 -5.47 -0.24
CA ASN A 102 -18.53 -4.48 -1.28
C ASN A 102 -18.74 -3.08 -0.70
N GLN A 103 -19.30 -2.97 0.50
CA GLN A 103 -19.52 -1.69 1.16
C GLN A 103 -18.19 -1.05 1.56
N GLU A 104 -17.26 -1.83 2.14
CA GLU A 104 -15.93 -1.33 2.50
C GLU A 104 -15.13 -0.88 1.28
N LEU A 105 -15.18 -1.63 0.18
CA LEU A 105 -14.52 -1.23 -1.08
C LEU A 105 -15.10 0.07 -1.65
N LYS A 106 -16.43 0.23 -1.64
CA LYS A 106 -17.08 1.48 -2.05
C LYS A 106 -16.65 2.65 -1.19
N GLU A 107 -16.68 2.47 0.11
CA GLU A 107 -16.32 3.52 1.07
C GLU A 107 -14.85 3.90 0.95
N PHE A 108 -13.98 2.90 0.74
CA PHE A 108 -12.57 3.10 0.44
C PHE A 108 -12.36 3.94 -0.82
N ILE A 109 -12.97 3.54 -1.94
CA ILE A 109 -12.88 4.30 -3.21
C ILE A 109 -13.39 5.73 -2.99
N ARG A 110 -14.57 5.89 -2.39
CA ARG A 110 -15.17 7.21 -2.12
C ARG A 110 -14.26 8.09 -1.26
N THR A 111 -13.70 7.54 -0.20
CA THR A 111 -12.88 8.29 0.76
C THR A 111 -11.54 8.71 0.17
N TYR A 112 -10.89 7.81 -0.58
CA TYR A 112 -9.49 8.02 -0.98
C TYR A 112 -9.30 8.54 -2.40
N THR A 113 -10.33 8.54 -3.26
CA THR A 113 -10.20 8.95 -4.68
C THR A 113 -9.59 10.34 -4.84
N GLU A 114 -9.93 11.27 -3.96
CA GLU A 114 -9.43 12.65 -4.00
C GLU A 114 -8.17 12.88 -3.15
N ILE A 115 -7.80 11.91 -2.31
CA ILE A 115 -6.74 12.07 -1.30
C ILE A 115 -5.47 11.31 -1.68
N ASP A 116 -5.60 10.02 -2.01
CA ASP A 116 -4.47 9.13 -2.30
C ASP A 116 -4.92 7.95 -3.15
N THR A 117 -4.59 8.02 -4.43
CA THR A 117 -5.07 7.11 -5.47
C THR A 117 -4.46 5.71 -5.43
N ARG A 118 -3.47 5.46 -4.56
CA ARG A 118 -2.88 4.13 -4.39
C ARG A 118 -3.93 3.11 -3.95
N PHE A 119 -3.91 1.95 -4.59
CA PHE A 119 -4.81 0.82 -4.38
C PHE A 119 -6.28 1.06 -4.79
N ILE A 120 -6.62 2.25 -5.30
CA ILE A 120 -8.01 2.56 -5.71
C ILE A 120 -8.38 1.81 -6.97
N ALA A 121 -7.48 1.76 -7.95
CA ALA A 121 -7.71 1.05 -9.19
C ALA A 121 -7.87 -0.46 -8.94
N GLU A 122 -7.08 -1.01 -8.02
CA GLU A 122 -7.14 -2.38 -7.53
C GLU A 122 -8.46 -2.66 -6.81
N ALA A 123 -8.88 -1.77 -5.89
CA ALA A 123 -10.16 -1.88 -5.18
C ALA A 123 -11.37 -1.79 -6.14
N ALA A 124 -11.31 -0.89 -7.12
CA ALA A 124 -12.32 -0.72 -8.15
C ALA A 124 -12.39 -1.95 -9.07
N THR A 125 -11.24 -2.53 -9.44
CA THR A 125 -11.18 -3.79 -10.19
C THR A 125 -11.80 -4.94 -9.40
N CYS A 126 -11.53 -4.99 -8.09
CA CYS A 126 -12.10 -5.96 -7.19
C CYS A 126 -13.63 -5.87 -7.16
N LEU A 127 -14.16 -4.65 -7.05
CA LEU A 127 -15.61 -4.42 -7.03
C LEU A 127 -16.25 -4.68 -8.40
N LEU A 128 -15.58 -4.34 -9.50
CA LEU A 128 -16.02 -4.65 -10.86
C LEU A 128 -16.17 -6.16 -11.08
N ALA A 129 -15.17 -6.95 -10.67
CA ALA A 129 -15.21 -8.42 -10.80
C ALA A 129 -16.42 -9.03 -10.07
N ARG A 130 -16.83 -8.43 -8.94
CA ARG A 130 -18.02 -8.85 -8.19
C ARG A 130 -19.32 -8.42 -8.87
N TYR A 131 -19.37 -7.22 -9.42
CA TYR A 131 -20.54 -6.72 -10.15
C TYR A 131 -20.83 -7.46 -11.44
N GLN A 132 -19.80 -7.94 -12.14
CA GLN A 132 -19.97 -8.78 -13.34
C GLN A 132 -20.84 -10.01 -13.10
N GLN A 133 -21.00 -10.46 -11.85
CA GLN A 133 -21.83 -11.61 -11.49
C GLN A 133 -23.28 -11.25 -11.13
N GLN A 134 -23.56 -9.99 -10.76
CA GLN A 134 -24.78 -9.65 -10.00
C GLN A 134 -25.42 -8.29 -10.36
N ASP A 135 -24.68 -7.35 -10.94
CA ASP A 135 -25.13 -5.96 -11.13
C ASP A 135 -24.53 -5.34 -12.39
N LEU A 136 -25.31 -5.35 -13.48
CA LEU A 136 -24.91 -4.77 -14.76
C LEU A 136 -24.72 -3.24 -14.70
N SER A 137 -25.51 -2.54 -13.88
CA SER A 137 -25.39 -1.08 -13.73
C SER A 137 -24.11 -0.74 -12.97
N GLY A 138 -23.84 -1.45 -11.87
CA GLY A 138 -22.60 -1.33 -11.12
C GLY A 138 -21.37 -1.66 -11.96
N GLN A 139 -21.46 -2.68 -12.82
CA GLN A 139 -20.40 -3.03 -13.76
C GLN A 139 -20.07 -1.85 -14.69
N GLN A 140 -21.07 -1.34 -15.43
CA GLN A 140 -20.86 -0.24 -16.39
C GLN A 140 -20.28 1.01 -15.72
N ALA A 141 -20.79 1.37 -14.54
CA ALA A 141 -20.30 2.51 -13.79
C ALA A 141 -18.83 2.33 -13.38
N MET A 142 -18.44 1.14 -12.94
CA MET A 142 -17.07 0.87 -12.51
C MET A 142 -16.09 0.78 -13.68
N GLU A 143 -16.52 0.26 -14.84
CA GLU A 143 -15.74 0.28 -16.07
C GLU A 143 -15.48 1.72 -16.55
N ALA A 144 -16.51 2.57 -16.53
CA ALA A 144 -16.37 3.98 -16.86
C ALA A 144 -15.40 4.67 -15.90
N PHE A 145 -15.59 4.49 -14.59
CA PHE A 145 -14.70 5.03 -13.56
C PHE A 145 -13.23 4.63 -13.78
N LEU A 146 -12.95 3.34 -14.02
CA LEU A 146 -11.59 2.86 -14.24
C LEU A 146 -10.97 3.45 -15.52
N ASN A 147 -11.73 3.56 -16.61
CA ASN A 147 -11.23 4.11 -17.87
C ASN A 147 -10.99 5.62 -17.79
N GLU A 148 -11.84 6.36 -17.07
CA GLU A 148 -11.76 7.81 -16.94
C GLU A 148 -10.71 8.24 -15.91
N ALA A 149 -10.74 7.67 -14.70
CA ALA A 149 -9.87 8.07 -13.61
C ALA A 149 -8.49 7.39 -13.65
N PHE A 150 -8.37 6.22 -14.26
CA PHE A 150 -7.13 5.43 -14.28
C PHE A 150 -6.77 4.89 -15.68
N PRO A 151 -6.63 5.76 -16.71
CA PRO A 151 -6.41 5.33 -18.10
C PRO A 151 -5.09 4.55 -18.32
N ALA A 152 -4.08 4.77 -17.47
CA ALA A 152 -2.81 4.06 -17.53
C ALA A 152 -2.84 2.68 -16.82
N TYR A 153 -3.87 2.41 -16.03
CA TYR A 153 -4.04 1.16 -15.30
C TYR A 153 -4.75 0.13 -16.18
N GLN A 154 -4.03 -0.91 -16.59
CA GLN A 154 -4.53 -1.93 -17.52
C GLN A 154 -5.43 -2.97 -16.83
N TRP A 155 -6.54 -2.53 -16.24
CA TRP A 155 -7.45 -3.39 -15.46
C TRP A 155 -8.02 -4.56 -16.28
N ARG A 156 -8.18 -4.40 -17.60
CA ARG A 156 -8.67 -5.44 -18.52
C ARG A 156 -7.70 -6.62 -18.69
N SER A 157 -6.44 -6.43 -18.35
CA SER A 157 -5.37 -7.43 -18.45
C SER A 157 -4.77 -7.78 -17.08
N ALA A 158 -5.48 -7.50 -15.98
CA ALA A 158 -5.06 -7.80 -14.61
C ALA A 158 -5.81 -9.03 -14.03
N PRO A 159 -5.56 -10.26 -14.53
CA PRO A 159 -6.29 -11.46 -14.12
C PRO A 159 -6.08 -11.79 -12.63
N GLU A 160 -4.91 -11.48 -12.07
CA GLU A 160 -4.54 -11.79 -10.68
C GLU A 160 -5.51 -11.18 -9.66
N PHE A 161 -5.99 -9.96 -9.91
CA PHE A 161 -6.97 -9.29 -9.04
C PHE A 161 -8.40 -9.78 -9.28
N THR A 162 -8.76 -10.18 -10.51
CA THR A 162 -10.12 -10.63 -10.82
C THR A 162 -10.46 -11.97 -10.14
N THR A 163 -9.53 -12.92 -10.10
CA THR A 163 -9.76 -14.24 -9.46
C THR A 163 -9.79 -14.18 -7.93
N GLY A 164 -8.92 -13.39 -7.32
CA GLY A 164 -8.87 -13.23 -5.86
C GLY A 164 -10.12 -12.54 -5.31
N CYS A 165 -10.67 -11.58 -6.06
CA CYS A 165 -11.77 -10.73 -5.64
C CYS A 165 -13.17 -11.29 -5.83
N LEU A 166 -13.32 -12.46 -6.44
CA LEU A 166 -14.63 -13.12 -6.50
C LEU A 166 -15.06 -13.52 -5.08
N PRO A 167 -16.36 -13.42 -4.75
CA PRO A 167 -16.86 -13.91 -3.47
C PRO A 167 -16.51 -15.40 -3.35
N ARG A 168 -15.76 -15.77 -2.31
CA ARG A 168 -15.53 -17.19 -2.00
C ARG A 168 -16.89 -17.78 -1.60
N ARG A 169 -17.31 -18.82 -2.33
CA ARG A 169 -18.53 -19.58 -2.03
C ARG A 169 -18.43 -20.28 -0.68
#